data_AF-A0A3B0P8N9-F1
#
_entry.id   AF-A0A3B0P8N9-F1
#
_cell.length_a   1.000
_cell.length_b   1.000
_cell.length_c   1.000
_cell.angle_alpha   90.00
_cell.angle_beta   90.00
_cell.angle_gamma   90.00
#
_symmetry.space_group_name_H-M   'P 1'
#
loop_
_entity.id
_entity.type
_entity.pdbx_description
1 polymer ?
#
loop_
_entity_poly.entity_id
_entity_poly.type
_entity_poly.pdbx_seq_one_letter_code
_entity_poly.pdbx_strand_id
1 'polypeptide(L)' 'MIQFLNLKGFVKNYNGIVCIETNNSDLFIRKLFEFEHAENQSSININNNKYSIKDFIIIDNLTKYHDLYNFNSKGLLNQW' A
#
# COMPACT_ATOMS: atom_id res chain seq x y z
N MET A 1 -8.87 5.37 -9.31
CA MET A 1 -7.69 4.96 -10.11
C MET A 1 -6.56 4.62 -9.16
N ILE A 2 -5.92 3.47 -9.33
CA ILE A 2 -4.67 3.09 -8.63
C ILE A 2 -3.57 3.04 -9.68
N GLN A 3 -2.43 3.65 -9.40
CA GLN A 3 -1.25 3.63 -10.25
C GLN A 3 -0.01 3.40 -9.38
N PHE A 4 0.87 2.51 -9.82
CA PHE A 4 2.18 2.29 -9.20
C PHE A 4 3.22 3.09 -9.99
N LEU A 5 4.01 3.95 -9.36
CA LEU A 5 4.90 4.84 -10.11
C LEU A 5 6.12 4.12 -10.70
N ASN A 6 6.59 3.06 -10.03
CA ASN A 6 7.72 2.23 -10.50
C ASN A 6 7.29 1.12 -11.48
N LEU A 7 5.99 0.87 -11.63
CA LEU A 7 5.46 -0.24 -12.41
C LEU A 7 4.50 0.31 -13.45
N LYS A 8 4.57 -0.14 -14.70
CA LYS A 8 3.64 0.28 -15.78
C LYS A 8 2.20 -0.26 -15.58
N GLY A 9 1.78 -0.51 -14.35
CA GLY A 9 0.46 -1.00 -13.97
C GLY A 9 -0.44 0.12 -13.49
N PHE A 10 -1.61 0.26 -14.12
CA PHE A 10 -2.69 1.11 -13.64
C PHE A 10 -3.98 0.28 -13.53
N VAL A 11 -4.77 0.55 -12.49
CA VAL A 11 -6.13 0.03 -12.31
C VAL A 11 -7.11 1.20 -12.41
N LYS A 12 -8.03 1.15 -13.37
CA LYS A 12 -9.16 2.08 -13.50
C LYS A 12 -10.44 1.44 -12.94
N ASN A 13 -11.35 2.29 -12.48
CA ASN A 13 -12.73 1.94 -12.14
C ASN A 13 -12.88 0.75 -11.17
N TYR A 14 -12.04 0.67 -10.14
CA TYR A 14 -12.24 -0.30 -9.06
C TYR A 14 -13.28 0.23 -8.06
N ASN A 15 -14.09 -0.68 -7.48
CA ASN A 15 -15.04 -0.34 -6.43
C ASN A 15 -14.82 -1.29 -5.24
N GLY A 16 -14.37 -0.74 -4.11
CA GLY A 16 -14.01 -1.52 -2.92
C GLY A 16 -12.68 -2.26 -3.07
N ILE A 17 -12.71 -3.47 -3.62
CA ILE A 17 -11.57 -4.40 -3.66
C ILE A 17 -11.08 -4.56 -5.09
N VAL A 18 -9.76 -4.59 -5.27
CA VAL A 18 -9.12 -4.93 -6.55
C VAL A 18 -8.11 -6.06 -6.32
N CYS A 19 -8.07 -7.02 -7.25
CA CYS A 19 -6.99 -8.00 -7.32
C CYS A 19 -5.91 -7.52 -8.28
N ILE A 20 -4.64 -7.66 -7.89
CA ILE A 20 -3.49 -7.39 -8.74
C ILE A 20 -2.74 -8.69 -8.94
N GLU A 21 -2.76 -9.20 -10.16
CA GLU A 21 -2.03 -10.43 -10.49
C GLU A 21 -0.53 -10.16 -10.55
N THR A 22 0.24 -10.97 -9.82
CA THR A 22 1.70 -10.93 -9.82
C THR A 22 2.25 -12.35 -9.64
N ASN A 23 3.38 -12.63 -10.29
CA ASN A 23 4.07 -13.92 -10.12
C ASN A 23 4.70 -14.06 -8.73
N ASN A 24 5.03 -12.94 -8.08
CA ASN A 24 5.64 -12.91 -6.76
C ASN A 24 5.24 -11.61 -6.04
N SER A 25 4.44 -11.74 -4.98
CA SER A 25 3.95 -10.62 -4.16
C SER A 25 5.07 -9.92 -3.39
N ASP A 26 6.03 -10.67 -2.86
CA ASP A 26 7.13 -10.12 -2.06
C ASP A 26 8.05 -9.27 -2.94
N LEU A 27 8.37 -9.75 -4.15
CA LEU A 27 9.13 -8.99 -5.13
C LEU A 27 8.40 -7.72 -5.57
N PHE A 28 7.07 -7.79 -5.70
CA PHE A 28 6.26 -6.62 -6.02
C PHE A 28 6.34 -5.56 -4.92
N ILE A 29 6.11 -5.95 -3.67
CA ILE A 29 6.19 -5.04 -2.50
C ILE A 29 7.61 -4.47 -2.36
N ARG A 30 8.64 -5.32 -2.51
CA ARG A 30 10.05 -4.90 -2.44
C ARG A 30 10.38 -3.85 -3.49
N LYS A 31 9.93 -3.99 -4.74
CA LYS A 31 10.17 -3.01 -5.81
C LYS A 31 9.53 -1.65 -5.53
N LEU A 32 8.38 -1.65 -4.87
CA LEU A 32 7.77 -0.40 -4.41
C LEU A 32 8.67 0.23 -3.34
N PHE A 33 9.16 -0.54 -2.36
CA PHE A 33 9.99 -0.03 -1.28
C PHE A 33 11.33 0.54 -1.79
N GLU A 34 12.00 -0.21 -2.67
CA GLU A 34 13.25 0.22 -3.31
C GLU A 34 13.07 1.54 -4.07
N PHE A 35 11.94 1.72 -4.76
CA PHE A 35 11.62 2.96 -5.46
C PHE A 35 11.42 4.14 -4.50
N GLU A 36 10.65 3.96 -3.41
CA GLU A 36 10.44 5.05 -2.45
C GLU A 36 11.75 5.50 -1.82
N HIS A 37 12.63 4.56 -1.53
CA HIS A 37 13.94 4.85 -0.95
C HIS A 37 14.89 5.55 -1.93
N ALA A 38 14.96 5.07 -3.18
CA ALA A 38 15.86 5.62 -4.19
C ALA A 38 15.44 7.02 -4.66
N GLU A 39 14.13 7.23 -4.87
CA GLU A 39 13.60 8.46 -5.48
C GLU A 39 13.07 9.46 -4.44
N ASN A 40 13.10 9.09 -3.15
CA ASN A 40 12.57 9.89 -2.04
C ASN A 40 11.13 10.41 -2.30
N GLN A 41 10.29 9.57 -2.90
CA GLN A 41 8.90 9.88 -3.23
C GLN A 41 7.97 8.68 -3.02
N SER A 42 6.69 8.94 -2.82
CA SER A 42 5.65 7.90 -2.68
C SER A 42 5.56 6.99 -3.91
N SER A 43 5.36 5.68 -3.74
CA SER A 43 5.30 4.72 -4.85
C SER A 43 3.90 4.48 -5.41
N ILE A 44 2.84 4.86 -4.69
CA ILE A 44 1.45 4.54 -5.03
C ILE A 44 0.66 5.83 -5.22
N ASN A 45 -0.15 5.88 -6.27
CA ASN A 45 -1.10 6.97 -6.52
C ASN A 45 -2.52 6.41 -6.54
N ILE A 46 -3.36 6.86 -5.61
CA ILE A 46 -4.78 6.47 -5.52
C ILE A 46 -5.61 7.73 -5.66
N ASN A 47 -6.42 7.81 -6.71
CA ASN A 47 -7.30 8.96 -6.99
C ASN A 47 -6.56 10.32 -6.96
N ASN A 48 -5.35 10.38 -7.53
CA ASN A 48 -4.45 11.54 -7.56
C ASN A 48 -3.78 11.89 -6.22
N ASN A 49 -4.06 11.15 -5.15
CA ASN A 49 -3.35 11.26 -3.90
C ASN A 49 -2.17 10.29 -3.89
N LYS A 50 -1.01 10.80 -3.44
CA LYS A 50 0.22 10.02 -3.32
C LYS A 50 0.27 9.35 -1.96
N TYR A 51 0.59 8.07 -1.94
CA TYR A 51 0.73 7.25 -0.73
C TYR A 51 2.03 6.47 -0.78
N SER A 52 2.70 6.43 0.36
CA SER A 52 3.86 5.58 0.59
C SER A 52 3.43 4.19 1.08
N ILE A 53 4.26 3.17 0.92
CA ILE A 53 3.97 1.82 1.44
C ILE A 53 3.73 1.83 2.94
N LYS A 54 4.45 2.68 3.67
CA LYS A 54 4.30 2.84 5.13
C LYS A 54 2.91 3.32 5.56
N ASP A 55 2.13 3.88 4.63
CA ASP A 55 0.76 4.34 4.90
C ASP A 55 -0.26 3.20 4.81
N PHE A 56 0.18 1.99 4.41
CA PHE A 56 -0.65 0.81 4.29
C PHE A 56 -0.27 -0.27 5.31
N ILE A 57 -1.22 -1.14 5.60
CA ILE A 57 -1.00 -2.37 6.37
C ILE A 57 -0.94 -3.54 5.39
N ILE A 58 0.15 -4.28 5.46
CA ILE A 58 0.33 -5.54 4.74
C ILE A 58 -0.24 -6.65 5.62
N ILE A 59 -1.22 -7.37 5.10
CA ILE A 59 -1.80 -8.54 5.77
C ILE A 59 -1.23 -9.78 5.08
N ASP A 60 -0.51 -10.58 5.85
CA ASP A 60 0.09 -11.85 5.45
C ASP A 60 -0.27 -12.98 6.43
N ASN A 61 0.25 -14.18 6.20
CA ASN A 61 -0.01 -15.34 7.06
C ASN A 61 0.59 -15.19 8.48
N LEU A 62 1.53 -14.26 8.68
CA LEU A 62 2.15 -14.00 9.98
C LEU A 62 1.44 -12.88 10.75
N THR A 63 0.57 -12.14 10.07
CA THR A 63 -0.26 -11.09 10.65
C THR A 63 -1.23 -11.71 11.63
N LYS A 64 -1.08 -11.39 12.90
CA LYS A 64 -1.91 -11.97 13.95
C LYS A 64 -3.21 -11.18 14.04
N TYR A 65 -4.28 -11.86 14.47
CA TYR A 65 -5.60 -11.25 14.67
C TYR A 65 -5.55 -9.96 15.50
N HIS A 66 -4.73 -9.88 16.55
CA HIS A 66 -4.60 -8.67 17.36
C HIS A 66 -4.03 -7.45 16.60
N ASP A 67 -3.25 -7.67 15.53
CA ASP A 67 -2.71 -6.60 14.69
C ASP A 67 -3.83 -5.95 13.87
N LEU A 68 -4.83 -6.76 13.48
CA LEU A 68 -6.05 -6.34 12.79
C LEU A 68 -7.09 -5.69 13.72
N TYR A 69 -6.93 -5.70 15.04
CA TYR A 69 -7.86 -5.03 15.96
C TYR A 69 -7.27 -3.78 16.61
N ASN A 70 -5.95 -3.58 16.47
CA ASN A 70 -5.27 -2.33 16.79
C ASN A 70 -5.60 -1.17 15.84
N PHE A 71 -6.51 -1.34 14.86
CA PHE A 71 -7.12 -0.22 14.13
C PHE A 71 -7.81 0.79 15.06
N ASN A 72 -8.24 0.35 16.24
CA ASN A 72 -8.80 1.24 17.25
C ASN A 72 -7.71 1.86 18.13
N SER A 73 -7.57 3.19 17.98
CA SER A 73 -7.53 4.17 19.09
C SER A 73 -6.21 4.83 19.54
N LYS A 74 -4.99 4.47 19.13
CA LYS A 74 -3.80 5.24 19.57
C LYS A 74 -3.19 6.21 18.57
N GLY A 75 -3.30 5.94 17.26
CA GLY A 75 -2.76 6.84 16.21
C GLY A 75 -3.76 7.87 15.68
N LEU A 76 -5.03 7.46 15.50
CA LEU A 76 -6.10 8.29 14.95
C LEU A 76 -6.65 9.33 15.94
N LEU A 77 -6.60 9.06 17.24
CA LEU A 77 -7.08 9.98 18.28
C LEU A 77 -6.11 11.13 18.58
N ASN A 78 -4.85 11.04 18.14
CA ASN A 78 -3.82 12.06 18.38
C ASN A 78 -3.65 13.05 17.20
N GLN A 79 -4.56 13.06 16.22
CA GLN A 79 -4.56 14.00 15.09
C GLN A 79 -5.50 15.21 15.32
N TRP A 80 -5.61 15.69 16.57
CA TRP A 80 -6.32 16.92 16.92
C TRP A 80 -5.34 18.00 17.37
#